data_AF-Q9SPX0-F1
#
_entry.id   AF-Q9SPX0-F1
#
_cell.length_a   1.000
_cell.length_b   1.000
_cell.length_c   1.000
_cell.angle_alpha   90.00
_cell.angle_beta   90.00
_cell.angle_gamma   90.00
#
_symmetry.space_group_name_H-M   'P 1'
#
loop_
_entity.id
_entity.type
_entity.pdbx_description
1 polymer ?
#
loop_
_entity_poly.entity_id
_entity_poly.type
_entity_poly.pdbx_seq_one_letter_code
_entity_poly.pdbx_strand_id
1 'polypeptide(L)'
;ALARLRAFEGVPPPYDRKKRMVIPDALKVLRLQPGHKYCLLGRLSKEVGWHHFDTITELEEKRKAKAQVSYERRKQLAKLRSKAVELAE
;
A
#
# COMPACT_ATOMS: atom_id res chain seq x y z
N ALA A 1 -0.28 -22.90 -12.92
CA ALA A 1 -0.13 -21.43 -12.86
C ALA A 1 -0.83 -20.83 -11.64
N LEU A 2 -2.13 -21.11 -11.41
CA LEU A 2 -2.89 -20.61 -10.26
C LEU A 2 -2.27 -20.95 -8.90
N ALA A 3 -1.66 -22.12 -8.76
CA ALA A 3 -0.97 -22.52 -7.53
C ALA A 3 0.20 -21.57 -7.11
N ARG A 4 0.71 -20.74 -8.02
CA ARG A 4 1.76 -19.75 -7.72
C ARG A 4 1.21 -18.38 -7.32
N LEU A 5 -0.05 -18.10 -7.65
CA LEU A 5 -0.69 -16.84 -7.34
C LEU A 5 -1.06 -16.82 -5.86
N ARG A 6 -0.77 -15.71 -5.18
CA ARG A 6 -1.19 -15.45 -3.81
C ARG A 6 -1.91 -14.11 -3.78
N ALA A 7 -3.13 -14.09 -3.25
CA ALA A 7 -3.95 -12.89 -3.08
C ALA A 7 -4.37 -12.78 -1.61
N PHE A 8 -4.40 -11.57 -1.08
CA PHE A 8 -4.68 -11.30 0.33
C PHE A 8 -5.53 -10.03 0.45
N GLU A 9 -6.34 -9.97 1.50
CA GLU A 9 -7.03 -8.76 1.94
C GLU A 9 -6.11 -7.97 2.88
N GLY A 10 -5.97 -6.66 2.63
CA GLY A 10 -4.96 -5.84 3.31
C GLY A 10 -3.52 -6.27 2.98
N VAL A 11 -2.57 -5.92 3.84
CA VAL A 11 -1.15 -6.23 3.66
C VAL A 11 -0.64 -7.03 4.85
N PRO A 12 -0.74 -8.37 4.82
CA PRO A 12 -0.36 -9.20 5.94
C PRO A 12 1.16 -9.30 6.10
N PRO A 13 1.67 -9.58 7.33
CA PRO A 13 3.03 -10.07 7.52
C PRO A 13 3.25 -11.35 6.69
N PRO A 14 4.38 -11.52 5.99
CA PRO A 14 5.62 -10.71 5.98
C PRO A 14 5.71 -9.65 4.86
N TYR A 15 4.61 -9.34 4.17
CA TYR A 15 4.60 -8.46 3.00
C TYR A 15 4.52 -6.97 3.36
N ASP A 16 4.10 -6.65 4.58
CA ASP A 16 4.02 -5.30 5.15
C ASP A 16 5.37 -4.55 5.14
N ARG A 17 6.47 -5.30 5.34
CA ARG A 17 7.84 -4.76 5.36
C ARG A 17 8.54 -4.78 3.99
N LYS A 18 7.95 -5.40 2.98
CA LYS A 18 8.54 -5.51 1.64
C LYS A 18 8.14 -4.32 0.78
N LYS A 19 9.02 -3.90 -0.14
CA LYS A 19 8.69 -2.90 -1.15
C LYS A 19 7.67 -3.51 -2.12
N ARG A 20 6.46 -2.96 -2.11
CA ARG A 20 5.37 -3.38 -3.01
C ARG A 20 5.52 -2.67 -4.36
N MET A 21 5.23 -3.42 -5.42
CA MET A 21 5.26 -2.95 -6.81
C MET A 21 3.85 -2.63 -7.28
N VAL A 22 3.76 -1.84 -8.34
CA VAL A 22 2.51 -1.42 -8.99
C VAL A 22 2.65 -1.71 -10.47
N ILE A 23 1.57 -2.12 -11.13
CA ILE A 23 1.52 -2.35 -12.58
C ILE A 23 0.90 -1.11 -13.22
N PRO A 24 1.68 -0.23 -13.89
CA PRO A 24 1.17 1.01 -14.47
C PRO A 24 0.03 0.77 -15.47
N ASP A 25 0.14 -0.32 -16.24
CA ASP A 25 -0.84 -0.67 -17.28
C ASP A 25 -2.22 -1.04 -16.75
N ALA A 26 -2.35 -1.31 -15.44
CA ALA A 26 -3.62 -1.62 -14.80
C ALA A 26 -4.09 -0.52 -13.82
N LEU A 27 -3.40 0.63 -13.76
CA LEU A 27 -3.77 1.70 -12.84
C LEU A 27 -5.01 2.47 -13.31
N LYS A 28 -6.01 2.56 -12.44
CA LYS A 28 -7.25 3.33 -12.68
C LYS A 28 -6.97 4.75 -13.19
N VAL A 29 -6.07 5.49 -12.53
CA VAL A 29 -5.78 6.89 -12.88
C VAL A 29 -5.17 7.06 -14.28
N LEU A 30 -4.49 6.03 -14.79
CA LEU A 30 -3.86 6.05 -16.10
C LEU A 30 -4.79 5.48 -17.20
N ARG A 31 -5.67 4.54 -16.84
CA ARG A 31 -6.48 3.79 -17.80
C ARG A 31 -7.92 4.26 -17.92
N LEU A 32 -8.49 4.86 -16.88
CA LEU A 32 -9.88 5.31 -16.88
C LEU A 32 -9.96 6.80 -17.18
N GLN A 33 -10.83 7.18 -18.13
CA GLN A 33 -11.08 8.59 -18.44
C GLN A 33 -11.77 9.31 -17.27
N PRO A 34 -11.46 10.60 -17.05
CA PRO A 34 -12.21 11.43 -16.11
C PRO A 34 -13.71 11.41 -16.43
N GLY A 35 -14.56 11.32 -15.40
CA GLY A 35 -16.02 11.27 -15.54
C GLY A 35 -16.61 9.87 -15.64
N HIS A 36 -15.81 8.83 -15.92
CA HIS A 36 -16.31 7.46 -15.92
C HIS A 36 -16.49 6.92 -14.49
N LYS A 37 -17.63 6.26 -14.26
CA LYS A 37 -17.95 5.66 -12.95
C LYS A 37 -17.10 4.40 -12.72
N TYR A 38 -16.74 4.16 -11.46
CA TYR A 38 -16.04 2.96 -11.02
C TYR A 38 -16.55 2.56 -9.64
N CYS A 39 -16.33 1.31 -9.27
CA CYS A 39 -16.63 0.79 -7.94
C CYS A 39 -15.33 0.41 -7.21
N LEU A 40 -15.41 0.35 -5.88
CA LEU A 40 -14.34 -0.18 -5.05
C LEU A 40 -14.70 -1.61 -4.67
N LEU A 41 -13.83 -2.57 -4.98
CA LEU A 41 -14.08 -3.98 -4.71
C LEU A 41 -14.43 -4.22 -3.25
N GLY A 42 -13.68 -3.66 -2.30
CA GLY A 42 -13.97 -3.83 -0.87
C GLY A 42 -15.36 -3.34 -0.45
N ARG A 43 -15.84 -2.23 -1.03
CA ARG A 43 -17.20 -1.72 -0.76
C ARG A 43 -18.26 -2.65 -1.33
N LEU A 44 -18.09 -3.05 -2.59
CA LEU A 44 -18.99 -4.01 -3.24
C LEU A 44 -19.06 -5.31 -2.44
N SER A 45 -17.90 -5.85 -2.03
CA SER A 45 -17.80 -7.04 -1.20
C SER A 45 -18.56 -6.89 0.12
N LYS A 46 -18.44 -5.75 0.82
CA LYS A 46 -19.20 -5.47 2.04
C LYS A 46 -20.72 -5.49 1.79
N GLU A 47 -21.16 -4.82 0.71
CA GLU A 47 -22.58 -4.73 0.35
C GLU A 47 -23.18 -6.11 0.01
N VAL A 48 -22.40 -7.02 -0.58
CA VAL A 48 -22.84 -8.40 -0.87
C VAL A 48 -22.64 -9.39 0.30
N GLY A 49 -22.29 -8.90 1.49
CA GLY A 49 -22.24 -9.72 2.71
C GLY A 49 -20.85 -10.13 3.18
N TRP A 50 -19.77 -9.54 2.67
CA TRP A 50 -18.43 -9.80 3.23
C TRP A 50 -18.23 -9.07 4.57
N HIS A 51 -18.17 -9.84 5.66
CA HIS A 51 -18.18 -9.31 7.02
C HIS A 51 -16.84 -8.74 7.52
N HIS A 52 -15.72 -9.08 6.88
CA HIS A 52 -14.39 -8.72 7.39
C HIS A 52 -13.90 -7.33 6.97
N PHE A 53 -14.70 -6.55 6.24
CA PHE A 53 -14.31 -5.23 5.74
C PHE A 53 -13.86 -4.28 6.86
N ASP A 54 -14.62 -4.20 7.95
CA ASP A 54 -14.33 -3.27 9.05
C ASP A 54 -13.07 -3.72 9.83
N THR A 55 -12.91 -5.03 10.06
CA THR A 55 -11.71 -5.60 10.69
C THR A 55 -10.45 -5.33 9.88
N ILE A 56 -10.48 -5.52 8.55
CA ILE A 56 -9.32 -5.25 7.68
C ILE A 56 -8.98 -3.77 7.66
N THR A 57 -9.99 -2.90 7.70
CA THR A 57 -9.79 -1.44 7.73
C THR A 57 -9.02 -1.02 8.98
N GLU A 58 -9.42 -1.51 10.16
CA GLU A 58 -8.74 -1.24 11.44
C GLU A 58 -7.28 -1.74 11.43
N LEU A 59 -7.05 -2.95 10.90
CA LEU A 59 -5.70 -3.52 10.79
C LEU A 59 -4.80 -2.72 9.85
N GLU A 60 -5.34 -2.24 8.73
CA GLU A 60 -4.59 -1.41 7.77
C GLU A 60 -4.26 -0.02 8.34
N GLU A 61 -5.12 0.56 9.17
CA GLU A 61 -4.82 1.80 9.90
C GLU A 61 -3.65 1.61 10.86
N LYS A 62 -3.68 0.55 11.68
CA LYS A 62 -2.57 0.18 12.57
C LYS A 62 -1.27 -0.04 11.78
N ARG A 63 -1.35 -0.67 10.61
CA ARG A 63 -0.20 -0.89 9.73
C ARG A 63 0.36 0.42 9.16
N LYS A 64 -0.50 1.35 8.72
CA LYS A 64 -0.11 2.66 8.19
C LYS A 64 0.56 3.53 9.26
N ALA A 65 0.03 3.53 10.49
CA ALA A 65 0.65 4.24 11.60
C ALA A 65 2.10 3.76 11.86
N LYS A 66 2.33 2.43 11.91
CA LYS A 66 3.68 1.87 12.04
C LYS A 66 4.58 2.21 10.85
N ALA A 67 4.04 2.17 9.63
CA ALA A 67 4.77 2.51 8.42
C ALA A 67 5.20 3.98 8.38
N GLN A 68 4.37 4.89 8.92
CA GLN A 68 4.67 6.32 9.01
C GLN A 68 5.89 6.58 9.90
N VAL A 69 5.93 5.99 11.09
CA VAL A 69 7.08 6.08 12.00
C VAL A 69 8.37 5.57 11.33
N SER A 70 8.29 4.41 10.66
CA SER A 70 9.42 3.87 9.91
C SER A 70 9.86 4.77 8.75
N TYR A 71 8.92 5.46 8.09
CA TYR A 71 9.22 6.36 6.99
C TYR A 71 9.92 7.63 7.47
N GLU A 72 9.45 8.23 8.56
CA GLU A 72 10.04 9.43 9.16
C GLU A 72 11.48 9.18 9.60
N ARG A 73 11.74 8.04 10.27
CA ARG A 73 13.10 7.62 10.61
C ARG A 73 13.98 7.47 9.37
N ARG A 74 13.47 6.83 8.31
CA ARG A 74 14.21 6.67 7.05
C ARG A 74 14.48 8.02 6.37
N LYS A 75 13.53 8.95 6.40
CA LYS A 75 13.66 10.30 5.83
C LYS A 75 14.74 11.11 6.55
N GLN A 76 14.76 11.06 7.89
CA GLN A 76 15.79 11.72 8.70
C GLN A 76 17.18 11.16 8.41
N LEU A 77 17.32 9.84 8.36
CA LEU A 77 18.59 9.17 8.01
C LEU A 77 19.06 9.53 6.60
N ALA A 78 18.15 9.59 5.62
CA ALA A 78 18.48 10.00 4.26
C ALA A 78 18.99 11.44 4.21
N LYS A 79 18.40 12.36 4.99
CA LYS A 79 18.86 13.75 5.10
C LYS A 79 20.27 13.84 5.69
N LEU A 80 20.53 13.09 6.77
CA LEU A 80 21.87 13.03 7.37
C LEU A 80 22.91 12.46 6.40
N ARG A 81 22.53 11.43 5.64
CA ARG A 81 23.38 10.86 4.60
C ARG A 81 23.72 11.85 3.50
N SER A 82 22.76 12.63 3.00
CA SER A 82 23.02 13.68 1.99
C SER A 82 24.07 14.67 2.48
N LYS A 83 23.90 15.19 3.70
CA LYS A 83 24.85 16.12 4.31
C LYS A 83 26.25 15.52 4.48
N ALA A 84 26.32 14.25 4.85
CA ALA A 84 27.60 13.56 5.01
C ALA A 84 28.32 13.36 3.67
N VAL A 85 27.57 13.15 2.58
CA VAL A 85 28.13 13.07 1.22
C VAL A 85 28.61 14.46 0.77
N GLU A 86 27.80 15.50 0.94
CA GLU A 86 28.15 16.90 0.61
C GLU A 86 29.38 17.42 1.36
N LEU A 87 29.65 16.92 2.58
CA LEU A 87 30.84 17.29 3.36
C LEU A 87 32.09 16.48 3.02
N ALA A 88 31.92 15.31 2.38
CA ALA A 88 33.02 14.42 2.01
C ALA A 88 33.53 14.70 0.58
N GLU A 89 32.70 15.33 -0.25
CA GLU A 89 33.08 15.97 -1.51
C GLU A 89 33.77 17.31 -1.25
#